data_AF-A0AAP3YID8-F1
#
_entry.id   AF-A0AAP3YID8-F1
#
_cell.length_a   1.000
_cell.length_b   1.000
_cell.length_c   1.000
_cell.angle_alpha   90.00
_cell.angle_beta   90.00
_cell.angle_gamma   90.00
#
_symmetry.space_group_name_H-M   'P 1'
#
loop_
_entity.id
_entity.type
_entity.pdbx_description
1 polymer ?
#
loop_
_entity_poly.entity_id
_entity_poly.type
_entity_poly.pdbx_seq_one_letter_code
_entity_poly.pdbx_strand_id
1 'polypeptide(L)'
;MASFERVLMPGLEKNQYSILWVEHQDKGRLELNFVIPNMELQTGKRLQPYYDRADRPRIDAWQTLVNHHYGLHDPNAPENRRTLTLPDNLPETKQALAESVTRGIDALYHVGEIKGRQDVIQALTEAGLEVVRVTRSSISIADPNGGKNIRLKG
;
A
#
# COMPACT_ATOMS: atom_id res chain seq x y z
N MET A 1 17.95 9.71 -10.53
CA MET A 1 17.62 11.04 -9.96
C MET A 1 17.12 12.01 -11.04
N ALA A 2 17.91 12.40 -12.04
CA ALA A 2 17.51 13.42 -13.03
C ALA A 2 16.22 13.14 -13.82
N SER A 3 15.94 11.88 -14.19
CA SER A 3 14.68 11.51 -14.85
C SER A 3 13.46 11.69 -13.96
N PHE A 4 13.59 11.39 -12.67
CA PHE A 4 12.54 11.58 -11.68
C PHE A 4 12.22 13.06 -11.52
N GLU A 5 13.24 13.91 -11.40
CA GLU A 5 13.06 15.36 -11.28
C GLU A 5 12.30 15.95 -12.48
N ARG A 6 12.62 15.52 -13.71
CA ARG A 6 11.89 15.95 -14.92
C ARG A 6 10.42 15.54 -14.92
N VAL A 7 10.11 14.37 -14.37
CA VAL A 7 8.73 13.87 -14.26
C VAL A 7 7.98 14.59 -13.14
N LEU A 8 8.66 14.90 -12.04
CA LEU A 8 8.08 15.62 -10.89
C LEU A 8 7.83 17.09 -11.22
N MET A 9 8.75 17.74 -11.94
CA MET A 9 8.73 19.18 -12.25
C MET A 9 8.61 19.43 -13.76
N PRO A 10 7.50 19.01 -14.42
CA PRO A 10 7.35 19.20 -15.85
C PRO A 10 7.33 20.69 -16.22
N GLY A 11 8.16 21.08 -17.18
CA GLY A 11 8.22 22.45 -17.67
C GLY A 11 9.02 23.43 -16.81
N LEU A 12 9.66 22.99 -15.73
CA LEU A 12 10.60 23.81 -14.97
C LEU A 12 12.05 23.49 -15.35
N GLU A 13 12.85 24.54 -15.52
CA GLU A 13 14.29 24.45 -15.69
C GLU A 13 15.00 24.21 -14.35
N LYS A 14 16.23 23.69 -14.39
CA LYS A 14 16.97 23.30 -13.19
C LYS A 14 17.31 24.48 -12.25
N ASN A 15 17.33 25.70 -12.76
CA ASN A 15 17.53 26.93 -11.96
C ASN A 15 16.23 27.44 -11.29
N GLN A 16 15.07 26.82 -11.57
CA GLN A 16 13.77 27.21 -11.02
C GLN A 16 13.39 26.44 -9.75
N TYR A 17 14.08 25.34 -9.45
CA TYR A 17 13.85 24.54 -8.26
C TYR A 17 15.16 23.99 -7.69
N SER A 18 15.16 23.69 -6.40
CA SER A 18 16.23 22.93 -5.75
C SER A 18 15.66 21.62 -5.22
N ILE A 19 16.49 20.58 -5.19
CA ILE A 19 16.15 19.29 -4.62
C ILE A 19 17.38 18.73 -3.94
N LEU A 20 17.26 18.47 -2.65
CA LEU A 20 18.28 17.78 -1.87
C LEU A 20 17.93 16.29 -1.86
N TRP A 21 18.83 15.45 -2.35
CA TRP A 21 18.72 14.00 -2.20
C TRP A 21 19.48 13.55 -0.95
N VAL A 22 18.85 12.70 -0.15
CA VAL A 22 19.41 12.12 1.06
C VAL A 22 19.48 10.62 0.88
N GLU A 23 20.68 10.08 0.99
CA GLU A 23 20.96 8.66 0.85
C GLU A 23 20.89 7.96 2.22
N HIS A 24 20.11 6.88 2.28
CA HIS A 24 19.93 6.04 3.44
C HIS A 24 20.32 4.60 3.10
N GLN A 25 21.19 3.99 3.90
CA GLN A 25 21.65 2.60 3.73
C GLN A 25 21.43 1.73 4.99
N ASP A 26 20.75 2.27 6.01
CA ASP A 26 20.59 1.64 7.33
C ASP A 26 19.77 0.33 7.31
N LYS A 27 19.01 0.07 6.25
CA LYS A 27 18.08 -1.07 6.15
C LYS A 27 18.53 -2.17 5.20
N GLY A 28 19.82 -2.22 4.88
CA GLY A 28 20.38 -3.20 3.93
C GLY A 28 19.90 -3.02 2.49
N ARG A 29 19.28 -1.88 2.18
CA ARG A 29 18.88 -1.44 0.83
C ARG A 29 19.13 0.06 0.71
N LEU A 30 19.38 0.51 -0.52
CA LEU A 30 19.49 1.93 -0.85
C LEU A 30 18.10 2.57 -0.83
N GLU A 31 17.88 3.50 0.08
CA GLU A 31 16.71 4.38 0.09
C GLU A 31 17.16 5.81 -0.24
N LEU A 32 16.53 6.43 -1.24
CA LEU A 32 16.77 7.82 -1.61
C LEU A 32 15.56 8.67 -1.22
N ASN A 33 15.71 9.46 -0.18
CA ASN A 33 14.75 10.48 0.19
C ASN A 33 15.10 11.80 -0.49
N PHE A 34 14.14 12.72 -0.60
CA PHE A 34 14.41 14.04 -1.13
C PHE A 34 13.61 15.14 -0.44
N VAL A 35 14.15 16.35 -0.46
CA VAL A 35 13.52 17.55 0.08
C VAL A 35 13.54 18.64 -0.99
N ILE A 36 12.38 19.26 -1.21
CA ILE A 36 12.17 20.34 -2.17
C ILE A 36 11.54 21.53 -1.44
N PRO A 37 12.08 22.75 -1.56
CA PRO A 37 11.43 23.94 -1.03
C PRO A 37 10.14 24.23 -1.82
N ASN A 38 9.08 24.65 -1.13
CA ASN A 38 7.80 25.02 -1.75
C ASN A 38 7.84 26.42 -2.39
N MET A 39 8.93 26.74 -3.09
CA MET A 39 9.18 28.03 -3.73
C MET A 39 9.88 27.83 -5.06
N GLU A 40 9.37 28.48 -6.11
CA GLU A 40 10.06 28.60 -7.39
C GLU A 40 11.13 29.68 -7.25
N LEU A 41 12.38 29.32 -7.58
CA LEU A 41 13.55 30.08 -7.17
C LEU A 41 13.74 31.40 -7.92
N GLN A 42 13.23 31.54 -9.14
CA GLN A 42 13.37 32.78 -9.90
C GLN A 42 12.32 33.84 -9.52
N THR A 43 11.09 33.41 -9.30
CA THR A 43 9.94 34.29 -9.06
C THR A 43 9.65 34.48 -7.58
N GLY A 44 10.19 33.62 -6.71
CA GLY A 44 9.89 33.60 -5.28
C GLY A 44 8.45 33.16 -4.96
N LYS A 45 7.68 32.74 -5.96
CA LYS A 45 6.28 32.33 -5.77
C LYS A 45 6.22 30.91 -5.22
N ARG A 46 5.07 30.57 -4.61
CA ARG A 46 4.80 29.23 -4.11
C ARG A 46 4.88 28.20 -5.23
N LEU A 47 5.74 27.20 -5.06
CA LEU A 47 5.78 25.98 -5.87
C LEU A 47 5.08 24.86 -5.11
N GLN A 48 4.23 24.08 -5.78
CA GLN A 48 3.68 22.83 -5.27
C GLN A 48 4.37 21.67 -6.01
N PRO A 49 5.43 21.06 -5.45
CA PRO A 49 6.19 20.01 -6.11
C PRO A 49 5.38 18.77 -6.50
N TYR A 50 4.34 18.47 -5.72
CA TYR A 50 3.51 17.29 -5.90
C TYR A 50 2.05 17.57 -5.51
N TYR A 51 1.14 17.26 -6.40
CA TYR A 51 -0.29 17.24 -6.21
C TYR A 51 -0.86 15.91 -6.68
N ASP A 52 -1.22 15.05 -5.72
CA ASP A 52 -1.51 13.64 -5.92
C ASP A 52 -2.43 13.34 -7.11
N ARG A 53 -3.56 14.06 -7.21
CA ARG A 53 -4.56 13.84 -8.25
C ARG A 53 -4.00 14.01 -9.67
N ALA A 54 -3.07 14.95 -9.86
CA ALA A 54 -2.48 15.22 -11.17
C ALA A 54 -1.18 14.44 -11.41
N ASP A 55 -0.40 14.21 -10.36
CA ASP A 55 0.97 13.72 -10.50
C ASP A 55 1.10 12.22 -10.30
N ARG A 56 0.24 11.59 -9.47
CA ARG A 56 0.31 10.15 -9.20
C ARG A 56 0.33 9.30 -10.48
N PRO A 57 -0.57 9.47 -11.48
CA PRO A 57 -0.54 8.64 -12.68
C PRO A 57 0.77 8.77 -13.47
N ARG A 58 1.37 9.97 -13.46
CA ARG A 58 2.61 10.26 -14.19
C ARG A 58 3.83 9.66 -13.47
N ILE A 59 3.87 9.76 -12.14
CA ILE A 59 4.90 9.16 -11.30
C ILE A 59 4.82 7.63 -11.34
N ASP A 60 3.61 7.06 -11.27
CA ASP A 60 3.38 5.62 -11.37
C ASP A 60 3.85 5.08 -12.73
N ALA A 61 3.53 5.78 -13.83
CA ALA A 61 4.01 5.40 -15.16
C ALA A 61 5.54 5.46 -15.27
N TRP A 62 6.16 6.50 -14.71
CA TRP A 62 7.62 6.60 -14.64
C TRP A 62 8.23 5.46 -13.83
N GLN A 63 7.66 5.13 -12.67
CA GLN A 63 8.11 4.03 -11.83
C GLN A 63 8.05 2.70 -12.60
N THR A 64 6.92 2.39 -13.25
CA THR A 64 6.77 1.17 -14.05
C THR A 64 7.84 1.06 -15.14
N LEU A 65 8.08 2.16 -15.88
CA LEU A 65 9.10 2.19 -16.93
C LEU A 65 10.51 1.99 -16.38
N VAL A 66 10.86 2.65 -15.28
CA VAL A 66 12.18 2.55 -14.65
C VAL A 66 12.38 1.16 -14.05
N ASN A 67 11.38 0.62 -13.35
CA ASN A 67 11.45 -0.72 -12.79
C ASN A 67 11.66 -1.75 -13.91
N HIS A 68 10.89 -1.68 -14.99
CA HIS A 68 11.06 -2.56 -16.14
C HIS A 68 12.44 -2.41 -16.80
N HIS A 69 12.90 -1.17 -17.04
CA HIS A 69 14.16 -0.91 -17.73
C HIS A 69 15.38 -1.42 -16.96
N TYR A 70 15.38 -1.30 -15.63
CA TYR A 70 16.50 -1.70 -14.77
C TYR A 70 16.28 -3.06 -14.06
N GLY A 71 15.16 -3.75 -14.32
CA GLY A 71 14.82 -4.99 -13.64
C GLY A 71 14.64 -4.84 -12.12
N LEU A 72 14.12 -3.69 -11.67
CA LEU A 72 13.89 -3.44 -10.24
C LEU A 72 12.62 -4.16 -9.77
N HIS A 73 12.60 -4.49 -8.48
CA HIS A 73 11.42 -5.04 -7.81
C HIS A 73 10.25 -4.06 -7.92
N ASP A 74 9.12 -4.54 -8.45
CA ASP A 74 7.89 -3.74 -8.54
C ASP A 74 7.07 -3.87 -7.24
N PRO A 75 7.01 -2.83 -6.40
CA PRO A 75 6.26 -2.89 -5.16
C PRO A 75 4.74 -3.07 -5.38
N ASN A 76 4.24 -2.78 -6.59
CA ASN A 76 2.82 -2.91 -6.94
C ASN A 76 2.48 -4.27 -7.58
N ALA A 77 3.46 -5.15 -7.76
CA ALA A 77 3.24 -6.46 -8.35
C ALA A 77 2.21 -7.28 -7.53
N PRO A 78 1.29 -8.02 -8.18
CA PRO A 78 0.23 -8.76 -7.49
C PRO A 78 0.71 -9.67 -6.36
N GLU A 79 1.88 -10.29 -6.54
CA GLU A 79 2.55 -11.17 -5.57
C GLU A 79 2.99 -10.44 -4.29
N ASN A 80 3.16 -9.12 -4.34
CA ASN A 80 3.52 -8.30 -3.18
C ASN A 80 2.27 -7.80 -2.42
N ARG A 81 1.06 -8.09 -2.90
CA ARG A 81 -0.16 -7.70 -2.20
C ARG A 81 -0.25 -8.43 -0.86
N ARG A 82 -0.45 -7.67 0.20
CA ARG A 82 -0.67 -8.21 1.53
C ARG A 82 -2.01 -8.96 1.57
N THR A 83 -1.99 -10.21 2.01
CA THR A 83 -3.19 -11.03 2.25
C THR A 83 -4.07 -10.47 3.37
N LEU A 84 -3.51 -9.63 4.24
CA LEU A 84 -4.23 -8.98 5.33
C LEU A 84 -3.79 -7.52 5.49
N THR A 85 -4.77 -6.62 5.55
CA THR A 85 -4.58 -5.21 5.92
C THR A 85 -5.28 -4.92 7.24
N LEU A 86 -4.49 -4.62 8.27
CA LEU A 86 -4.98 -4.27 9.61
C LEU A 86 -4.99 -2.74 9.83
N PRO A 87 -5.92 -2.21 10.65
CA PRO A 87 -5.82 -0.85 11.16
C PRO A 87 -4.64 -0.68 12.12
N ASP A 88 -3.96 0.48 12.08
CA ASP A 88 -2.74 0.76 12.87
C ASP A 88 -2.91 0.57 14.39
N ASN A 89 -4.10 0.83 14.93
CA ASN A 89 -4.39 0.80 16.38
C ASN A 89 -5.29 -0.37 16.79
N LEU A 90 -5.22 -1.50 16.08
CA LEU A 90 -5.98 -2.69 16.45
C LEU A 90 -5.32 -3.37 17.67
N PRO A 91 -6.05 -3.75 18.74
CA PRO A 91 -5.45 -4.48 19.87
C PRO A 91 -4.78 -5.80 19.43
N GLU A 92 -3.65 -6.17 20.05
CA GLU A 92 -2.85 -7.34 19.67
C GLU A 92 -3.67 -8.64 19.59
N THR A 93 -4.60 -8.86 20.52
CA THR A 93 -5.48 -10.04 20.52
C THR A 93 -6.34 -10.12 19.25
N LYS A 94 -6.84 -8.98 18.77
CA LYS A 94 -7.62 -8.89 17.53
C LYS A 94 -6.73 -9.01 16.29
N GLN A 95 -5.50 -8.49 16.35
CA GLN A 95 -4.51 -8.69 15.28
C GLN A 95 -4.20 -10.17 15.11
N ALA A 96 -3.87 -10.86 16.21
CA ALA A 96 -3.57 -12.29 16.24
C ALA A 96 -4.74 -13.13 15.71
N LEU A 97 -5.99 -12.78 16.09
CA LEU A 97 -7.18 -13.44 15.55
C LEU A 97 -7.32 -13.21 14.04
N ALA A 98 -7.19 -11.98 13.56
CA ALA A 98 -7.29 -11.67 12.13
C ALA A 98 -6.21 -12.39 11.31
N GLU A 99 -4.97 -12.42 11.81
CA GLU A 99 -3.86 -13.17 11.19
C GLU A 99 -4.13 -14.68 11.16
N SER A 100 -4.60 -15.24 12.27
CA SER A 100 -4.93 -16.67 12.36
C SER A 100 -6.03 -17.04 11.37
N VAL A 101 -7.08 -16.23 11.29
CA VAL A 101 -8.18 -16.40 10.34
C VAL A 101 -7.67 -16.31 8.90
N THR A 102 -6.87 -15.28 8.57
CA THR A 102 -6.32 -15.15 7.23
C THR A 102 -5.44 -16.34 6.86
N ARG A 103 -4.58 -16.83 7.76
CA ARG A 103 -3.76 -18.03 7.52
C ARG A 103 -4.62 -19.28 7.26
N GLY A 104 -5.70 -19.46 8.01
CA GLY A 104 -6.62 -20.58 7.82
C GLY A 104 -7.31 -20.53 6.45
N ILE A 105 -7.80 -19.36 6.04
CA ILE A 105 -8.41 -19.15 4.72
C ILE A 105 -7.40 -19.37 3.60
N ASP A 106 -6.16 -18.89 3.76
CA ASP A 106 -5.09 -19.06 2.77
C ASP A 106 -4.72 -20.54 2.59
N ALA A 107 -4.64 -21.30 3.68
CA ALA A 107 -4.43 -22.75 3.62
C ALA A 107 -5.57 -23.47 2.88
N LEU A 108 -6.82 -23.13 3.17
CA LEU A 108 -8.00 -23.71 2.50
C LEU A 108 -8.04 -23.32 1.01
N TYR A 109 -7.59 -22.11 0.66
CA TYR A 109 -7.44 -21.70 -0.73
C TYR A 109 -6.42 -22.56 -1.47
N HIS A 110 -5.25 -22.82 -0.87
CA HIS A 110 -4.19 -23.61 -1.48
C HIS A 110 -4.56 -25.09 -1.71
N VAL A 111 -5.46 -25.65 -0.91
CA VAL A 111 -5.98 -27.02 -1.13
C VAL A 111 -7.22 -27.06 -2.03
N GLY A 112 -7.70 -25.90 -2.52
CA GLY A 112 -8.80 -25.80 -3.47
C GLY A 112 -10.21 -25.79 -2.87
N GLU A 113 -10.31 -25.65 -1.55
CA GLU A 113 -11.60 -25.57 -0.83
C GLU A 113 -12.22 -24.16 -0.93
N ILE A 114 -11.39 -23.11 -1.01
CA ILE A 114 -11.86 -21.74 -1.27
C ILE A 114 -11.74 -21.44 -2.76
N LYS A 115 -12.88 -21.30 -3.45
CA LYS A 115 -12.97 -20.89 -4.86
C LYS A 115 -13.55 -19.50 -5.01
N GLY A 116 -14.21 -19.01 -3.97
CA GLY A 116 -14.78 -17.68 -3.98
C GLY A 116 -15.25 -17.19 -2.62
N ARG A 117 -15.96 -16.07 -2.67
CA ARG A 117 -16.38 -15.32 -1.48
C ARG A 117 -17.33 -16.08 -0.58
N GLN A 118 -18.19 -16.92 -1.15
CA GLN A 118 -19.16 -17.71 -0.37
C GLN A 118 -18.46 -18.77 0.46
N ASP A 119 -17.46 -19.45 -0.10
CA ASP A 119 -16.66 -20.44 0.60
C ASP A 119 -15.92 -19.81 1.79
N VAL A 120 -15.43 -18.58 1.65
CA VAL A 120 -14.84 -17.82 2.77
C VAL A 120 -15.85 -17.59 3.89
N ILE A 121 -17.07 -17.15 3.56
CA ILE A 121 -18.13 -16.91 4.56
C ILE A 121 -18.52 -18.22 5.27
N GLN A 122 -18.61 -19.31 4.51
CA GLN A 122 -18.91 -20.62 5.05
C GLN A 122 -17.80 -21.11 5.99
N ALA A 123 -16.53 -21.06 5.57
CA ALA A 123 -15.39 -21.46 6.39
C ALA A 123 -15.29 -20.65 7.69
N LEU A 124 -15.57 -19.34 7.66
CA LEU A 124 -15.64 -18.51 8.86
C LEU A 124 -16.76 -18.98 9.80
N THR A 125 -17.93 -19.27 9.26
CA THR A 125 -19.10 -19.71 10.03
C THR A 125 -18.88 -21.09 10.65
N GLU A 126 -18.30 -22.02 9.89
CA GLU A 126 -17.94 -23.37 10.35
C GLU A 126 -16.84 -23.33 11.43
N ALA A 127 -15.94 -22.36 11.37
CA ALA A 127 -14.97 -22.07 12.43
C ALA A 127 -15.59 -21.41 13.68
N GLY A 128 -16.92 -21.23 13.71
CA GLY A 128 -17.64 -20.63 14.83
C GLY A 128 -17.53 -19.10 14.91
N LEU A 129 -17.08 -18.43 13.84
CA LEU A 129 -16.99 -16.97 13.77
C LEU A 129 -18.27 -16.39 13.18
N GLU A 130 -18.85 -15.43 13.89
CA GLU A 130 -20.05 -14.75 13.41
C GLU A 130 -19.69 -13.70 12.35
N VAL A 131 -20.19 -13.89 11.13
CA VAL A 131 -20.07 -12.91 10.04
C VAL A 131 -21.15 -11.84 10.18
N VAL A 132 -20.75 -10.66 10.66
CA VAL A 132 -21.67 -9.54 10.98
C VAL A 132 -21.94 -8.64 9.78
N ARG A 133 -21.03 -8.56 8.80
CA ARG A 133 -21.21 -7.72 7.61
C ARG A 133 -20.40 -8.21 6.43
N VAL A 134 -21.03 -8.22 5.26
CA VAL A 134 -20.36 -8.46 3.98
C VAL A 134 -20.50 -7.23 3.09
N THR A 135 -19.40 -6.78 2.50
CA THR A 135 -19.37 -5.68 1.52
C THR A 135 -18.68 -6.13 0.24
N ARG A 136 -18.66 -5.30 -0.81
CA ARG A 136 -17.90 -5.64 -2.04
C ARG A 136 -16.41 -5.88 -1.79
N SER A 137 -15.81 -5.20 -0.80
CA SER A 137 -14.36 -5.15 -0.59
C SER A 137 -13.88 -5.67 0.77
N SER A 138 -14.76 -6.21 1.61
CA SER A 138 -14.37 -6.73 2.93
C SER A 138 -15.45 -7.58 3.58
N ILE A 139 -15.05 -8.49 4.47
CA ILE A 139 -15.92 -9.25 5.39
C ILE A 139 -15.61 -8.78 6.80
N SER A 140 -16.63 -8.57 7.63
CA SER A 140 -16.46 -8.26 9.05
C SER A 140 -16.99 -9.42 9.88
N ILE A 141 -16.22 -9.80 10.90
CA ILE A 141 -16.59 -10.81 11.90
C ILE A 141 -16.78 -10.13 13.27
N ALA A 142 -17.65 -10.68 14.12
CA ALA A 142 -17.75 -10.28 15.51
C ALA A 142 -16.43 -10.57 16.23
N ASP A 143 -16.06 -9.75 17.22
CA ASP A 143 -14.98 -10.12 18.13
C ASP A 143 -15.52 -11.13 19.15
N PRO A 144 -14.94 -12.34 19.27
CA PRO A 144 -15.33 -13.32 20.28
C PRO A 144 -15.26 -12.79 21.72
N ASN A 145 -14.40 -11.81 22.00
CA ASN A 145 -14.26 -11.17 23.30
C ASN A 145 -15.18 -9.95 23.48
N GLY A 146 -16.01 -9.64 22.48
CA GLY A 146 -16.88 -8.47 22.44
C GLY A 146 -16.19 -7.18 21.97
N GLY A 147 -17.00 -6.15 21.72
CA GLY A 147 -16.54 -4.84 21.27
C GLY A 147 -16.52 -4.70 19.74
N LYS A 148 -15.60 -3.87 19.21
CA LYS A 148 -15.57 -3.55 17.77
C LYS A 148 -15.27 -4.79 16.91
N ASN A 149 -16.12 -4.98 15.89
CA ASN A 149 -15.97 -6.02 14.86
C ASN A 149 -14.61 -5.95 14.17
N ILE A 150 -14.10 -7.12 13.78
CA ILE A 150 -12.82 -7.27 13.09
C ILE A 150 -13.10 -7.29 11.59
N ARG A 151 -12.46 -6.39 10.86
CA ARG A 151 -12.61 -6.28 9.40
C ARG A 151 -11.49 -7.02 8.70
N LEU A 152 -11.86 -8.06 7.96
CA LEU A 152 -10.96 -8.82 7.10
C LEU A 152 -10.96 -8.18 5.69
N LYS A 153 -9.78 -7.68 5.29
CA LYS A 153 -9.54 -7.07 3.99
C LYS A 153 -8.18 -7.55 3.47
N GLY A 154 -8.22 -8.10 2.26
CA GLY A 154 -7.10 -8.59 1.45
C GLY A 154 -7.52 -8.57 -0.01
#